data_AF-A0A6A6Y4Y8-F1
#
_entry.id   AF-A0A6A6Y4Y8-F1
#
_cell.length_a   1.000
_cell.length_b   1.000
_cell.length_c   1.000
_cell.angle_alpha   90.00
_cell.angle_beta   90.00
_cell.angle_gamma   90.00
#
_symmetry.space_group_name_H-M   'P 1'
#
loop_
_entity.id
_entity.type
_entity.pdbx_description
1 polymer ?
#
loop_
_entity_poly.entity_id
_entity_poly.type
_entity_poly.pdbx_seq_one_letter_code
_entity_poly.pdbx_strand_id
1 'polypeptide(L)'
;RTNLLVQFVNGQITWAAKYGQLQPKMCSNGVFPQDFRSPKTLEEVKCIDPTTLDRILRSYNLPTDLRSLQLTSRDSVSPRTALDAKLCTLFDFLGAVQISDRQRRKRGAALLPY
;
A
#
# COMPACT_ATOMS: atom_id res chain seq x y z
N ARG A 1 4.96 6.61 -20.98
CA ARG A 1 6.13 5.70 -20.91
C ARG A 1 6.36 5.31 -19.45
N THR A 2 6.95 4.14 -19.19
CA THR A 2 7.74 3.82 -17.98
C THR A 2 7.04 3.76 -16.61
N ASN A 3 6.31 2.67 -16.34
CA ASN A 3 6.13 2.17 -14.96
C ASN A 3 6.35 0.65 -14.82
N LEU A 4 6.72 -0.04 -15.90
CA LEU A 4 6.96 -1.49 -15.88
C LEU A 4 8.19 -1.87 -15.06
N LEU A 5 9.28 -1.09 -15.17
CA LEU A 5 10.49 -1.27 -14.36
C LEU A 5 10.23 -1.07 -12.86
N VAL A 6 9.48 -0.03 -12.50
CA VAL A 6 9.07 0.25 -11.11
C VAL A 6 8.27 -0.93 -10.56
N GLN A 7 7.30 -1.42 -11.32
CA GLN A 7 6.48 -2.57 -10.94
C GLN A 7 7.31 -3.85 -10.79
N PHE A 8 8.28 -4.08 -11.68
CA PHE A 8 9.20 -5.21 -11.57
C PHE A 8 10.07 -5.14 -10.31
N VAL A 9 10.72 -3.99 -10.06
CA VAL A 9 11.57 -3.79 -8.87
C VAL A 9 10.76 -3.93 -7.59
N ASN A 10 9.59 -3.28 -7.52
CA ASN A 10 8.71 -3.38 -6.35
C ASN A 10 8.22 -4.81 -6.12
N GLY A 11 7.98 -5.59 -7.18
CA GLY A 11 7.59 -7.00 -7.09
C GLY A 11 8.66 -7.92 -6.50
N GLN A 12 9.93 -7.54 -6.58
CA GLN A 12 11.02 -8.27 -5.94
C GLN A 12 11.14 -7.97 -4.43
N ILE A 13 10.51 -6.89 -3.96
CA ILE A 13 10.57 -6.50 -2.55
C ILE A 13 9.65 -7.41 -1.73
N THR A 14 10.25 -8.11 -0.77
CA THR A 14 9.52 -8.95 0.18
C THR A 14 9.14 -8.16 1.43
N TRP A 15 8.10 -8.61 2.14
CA TRP A 15 7.71 -7.99 3.43
C TRP A 15 8.83 -7.99 4.49
N ALA A 16 9.78 -8.92 4.38
CA ALA A 16 10.92 -9.05 5.29
C ALA A 16 12.06 -8.08 4.96
N ALA A 17 12.09 -7.50 3.75
CA ALA A 17 13.11 -6.56 3.32
C ALA A 17 12.86 -5.17 3.93
N LYS A 18 13.17 -5.01 5.23
CA LYS A 18 13.00 -3.75 5.98
C LYS A 18 13.60 -2.54 5.27
N TYR A 19 14.79 -2.71 4.71
CA TYR A 19 15.53 -1.71 3.94
C TYR A 19 15.25 -1.76 2.43
N GLY A 20 14.28 -2.58 2.00
CA GLY A 20 13.84 -2.63 0.60
C GLY A 20 13.27 -1.28 0.19
N GLN A 21 13.86 -0.68 -0.84
CA GLN A 21 13.47 0.63 -1.33
C GLN A 21 12.33 0.53 -2.32
N LEU A 22 11.17 0.97 -1.90
CA LEU A 22 9.97 0.99 -2.69
C LEU A 22 9.99 2.18 -3.63
N GLN A 23 9.94 1.89 -4.93
CA GLN A 23 10.10 2.85 -5.99
C GLN A 23 8.78 3.57 -6.27
N PRO A 24 8.77 4.91 -6.40
CA PRO A 24 7.58 5.67 -6.73
C PRO A 24 7.14 5.41 -8.16
N LYS A 25 5.83 5.27 -8.34
CA LYS A 25 5.21 5.07 -9.65
C LYS A 25 4.70 6.41 -10.14
N MET A 26 4.90 6.72 -11.42
CA MET A 26 4.35 7.97 -11.98
C MET A 26 2.82 7.85 -12.05
N CYS A 27 2.09 8.86 -11.57
CA CYS A 27 0.64 8.90 -11.65
C CYS A 27 0.17 9.05 -13.11
N SER A 28 -1.12 8.78 -13.37
CA SER A 28 -1.72 8.88 -14.71
C SER A 28 -1.68 10.29 -15.29
N ASN A 29 -1.54 11.32 -14.44
CA ASN A 29 -1.37 12.72 -14.83
C ASN A 29 0.10 13.09 -15.16
N GLY A 30 1.03 12.13 -15.14
CA GLY A 30 2.46 12.36 -15.41
C GLY A 30 3.25 12.94 -14.24
N VAL A 31 2.65 13.06 -13.06
CA VAL A 31 3.26 13.65 -11.86
C VAL A 31 3.53 12.57 -10.81
N PHE A 32 4.54 12.75 -9.98
CA PHE A 32 4.77 11.90 -8.81
C PHE A 32 4.09 12.51 -7.57
N PRO A 33 3.59 11.71 -6.62
CA PRO A 33 3.07 12.24 -5.37
C PRO A 33 4.11 13.11 -4.67
N GLN A 34 3.71 14.28 -4.17
CA GLN A 34 4.63 15.18 -3.47
C GLN A 34 5.29 14.49 -2.26
N ASP A 35 4.52 13.70 -1.52
CA ASP A 35 4.96 12.96 -0.33
C ASP A 35 5.66 11.61 -0.66
N PHE A 36 5.70 11.22 -1.95
CA PHE A 36 6.28 9.97 -2.44
C PHE A 36 7.00 10.19 -3.79
N ARG A 37 7.84 11.22 -3.84
CA ARG A 37 8.61 11.59 -5.03
C ARG A 37 9.94 10.83 -5.12
N SER A 38 10.47 10.41 -3.99
CA SER A 38 11.71 9.64 -3.87
C SER A 38 11.41 8.20 -3.42
N PRO A 39 12.32 7.25 -3.70
CA PRO A 39 12.24 5.90 -3.15
C PRO A 39 12.25 5.96 -1.63
N LYS A 40 11.35 5.22 -0.98
CA LYS A 40 11.29 5.10 0.49
C LYS A 40 11.46 3.66 0.92
N THR A 41 12.08 3.45 2.07
CA THR A 41 12.21 2.10 2.64
C THR A 41 10.86 1.58 3.13
N LEU A 42 10.75 0.26 3.24
CA LEU A 42 9.53 -0.35 3.78
C LEU A 42 9.25 0.05 5.22
N GLU A 43 10.29 0.23 6.05
CA GLU A 43 10.10 0.74 7.40
C GLU A 43 9.56 2.17 7.40
N GLU A 44 10.10 3.06 6.56
CA GLU A 44 9.56 4.41 6.42
C GLU A 44 8.09 4.36 6.00
N VAL A 45 7.73 3.58 4.97
CA VAL A 45 6.35 3.47 4.48
C VAL A 45 5.40 2.92 5.55
N LYS A 46 5.85 1.98 6.39
CA LYS A 46 5.07 1.46 7.53
C LYS A 46 4.88 2.49 8.64
N CYS A 47 5.83 3.42 8.79
CA CYS A 47 5.80 4.48 9.79
C CYS A 47 5.20 5.80 9.27
N ILE A 48 4.72 5.87 8.02
CA ILE A 48 4.09 7.06 7.46
C ILE A 48 2.84 7.42 8.26
N ASP A 49 2.70 8.70 8.61
CA ASP A 49 1.50 9.23 9.24
C ASP A 49 0.25 8.97 8.37
N PRO A 50 -0.90 8.65 8.99
CA PRO A 50 -2.14 8.37 8.25
C PRO A 50 -2.53 9.52 7.32
N THR A 51 -2.30 10.77 7.73
CA THR A 51 -2.57 11.97 6.92
C THR A 51 -1.72 12.02 5.65
N THR A 52 -0.43 11.71 5.76
CA THR A 52 0.50 11.64 4.64
C THR A 52 0.15 10.46 3.72
N LEU A 53 -0.22 9.32 4.29
CA LEU A 53 -0.70 8.17 3.52
C LEU A 53 -1.97 8.50 2.72
N ASP A 54 -2.93 9.20 3.32
CA ASP A 54 -4.14 9.67 2.64
C ASP A 54 -3.82 10.62 1.48
N ARG A 55 -2.85 11.53 1.64
CA ARG A 55 -2.39 12.40 0.54
C ARG A 55 -1.78 11.60 -0.60
N ILE A 56 -0.95 10.61 -0.29
CA ILE A 56 -0.36 9.71 -1.29
C ILE A 56 -1.45 8.93 -2.02
N LEU A 57 -2.40 8.32 -1.31
CA LEU A 57 -3.52 7.60 -1.94
C LEU A 57 -4.36 8.51 -2.84
N ARG A 58 -4.71 9.72 -2.38
CA ARG A 58 -5.43 10.71 -3.21
C ARG A 58 -4.67 11.10 -4.46
N SER A 59 -3.35 11.30 -4.36
CA SER A 59 -2.53 11.63 -5.52
C SER A 59 -2.49 10.52 -6.58
N TYR A 60 -2.64 9.26 -6.15
CA TYR A 60 -2.76 8.10 -7.02
C TYR A 60 -4.21 7.80 -7.45
N ASN A 61 -5.18 8.62 -7.05
CA ASN A 61 -6.62 8.35 -7.22
C ASN A 61 -7.07 7.00 -6.63
N LEU A 62 -6.43 6.58 -5.54
CA LEU A 62 -6.77 5.36 -4.82
C LEU A 62 -7.82 5.62 -3.72
N PRO A 63 -8.67 4.64 -3.41
CA PRO A 63 -9.69 4.78 -2.38
C PRO A 63 -9.06 4.98 -1.00
N THR A 64 -9.42 6.08 -0.34
CA THR A 64 -9.04 6.40 1.05
C THR A 64 -10.05 5.92 2.08
N ASP A 65 -11.28 5.60 1.64
CA ASP A 65 -12.40 5.26 2.51
C ASP A 65 -12.48 3.77 2.83
N LEU A 66 -12.77 3.46 4.09
CA LEU A 66 -12.92 2.07 4.59
C LEU A 66 -13.99 1.27 3.83
N ARG A 67 -15.06 1.94 3.39
CA ARG A 67 -16.11 1.32 2.56
C ARG A 67 -15.58 0.88 1.20
N SER A 68 -14.76 1.71 0.56
CA SER A 68 -14.16 1.44 -0.74
C SER A 68 -13.06 0.37 -0.65
N LEU A 69 -12.47 0.18 0.54
CA LEU A 69 -11.54 -0.90 0.86
C LEU A 69 -12.24 -2.23 1.21
N GLN A 70 -13.55 -2.35 0.97
CA GLN A 70 -14.38 -3.51 1.33
C GLN A 70 -14.24 -3.94 2.80
N LEU A 71 -13.91 -3.00 3.71
CA LEU A 71 -14.04 -3.21 5.15
C LEU A 71 -15.50 -2.98 5.54
N THR A 72 -16.40 -3.81 5.00
CA THR A 72 -17.79 -3.88 5.42
C THR A 72 -17.90 -4.93 6.52
N SER A 73 -17.40 -4.61 7.71
CA SER A 73 -17.88 -5.30 8.90
C SER A 73 -18.30 -4.24 9.90
N ARG A 74 -19.49 -4.45 10.46
CA ARG A 74 -20.26 -3.61 11.39
C ARG A 74 -19.55 -3.31 12.72
N ASP A 75 -18.25 -3.55 12.80
CA ASP A 75 -17.47 -3.54 14.01
C ASP A 75 -16.36 -2.51 13.89
N SER A 76 -16.18 -1.72 14.94
CA SER A 76 -15.24 -0.62 15.09
C SER A 76 -13.85 -0.97 14.52
N VAL A 77 -13.61 -0.65 13.24
CA VAL A 77 -12.34 -0.94 12.57
C VAL A 77 -11.24 -0.16 13.29
N SER A 78 -10.31 -0.87 13.92
CA SER A 78 -9.22 -0.22 14.64
C SER A 78 -8.42 0.69 13.68
N PRO A 79 -7.93 1.86 14.14
CA PRO A 79 -7.18 2.78 13.30
C PRO A 79 -5.93 2.14 12.67
N ARG A 80 -5.35 1.12 13.33
CA ARG A 80 -4.28 0.28 12.78
C ARG A 80 -4.73 -0.56 11.60
N THR A 81 -5.89 -1.21 11.68
CA THR A 81 -6.45 -2.03 10.59
C THR A 81 -6.80 -1.18 9.37
N ALA A 82 -7.30 0.04 9.60
CA ALA A 82 -7.55 1.03 8.56
C ALA A 82 -6.25 1.41 7.81
N LEU A 83 -5.20 1.73 8.56
CA LEU A 83 -3.89 2.08 8.02
C LEU A 83 -3.27 0.91 7.25
N ASP A 84 -3.35 -0.31 7.79
CA ASP A 84 -2.89 -1.52 7.13
C ASP A 84 -3.59 -1.77 5.78
N ALA A 85 -4.90 -1.53 5.69
CA ALA A 85 -5.65 -1.68 4.44
C ALA A 85 -5.26 -0.63 3.39
N LYS A 86 -5.03 0.61 3.83
CA LYS A 86 -4.52 1.70 2.99
C LYS A 86 -3.13 1.37 2.44
N LEU A 87 -2.23 0.90 3.30
CA LEU A 87 -0.90 0.44 2.90
C LEU A 87 -0.97 -0.72 1.90
N CYS A 88 -1.84 -1.71 2.15
CA CYS A 88 -2.05 -2.83 1.22
C CYS A 88 -2.41 -2.34 -0.19
N THR A 89 -3.31 -1.37 -0.27
CA THR A 89 -3.77 -0.79 -1.54
C THR A 89 -2.67 -0.03 -2.26
N LEU A 90 -1.87 0.72 -1.51
CA LEU A 90 -0.68 1.39 -2.04
C LEU A 90 0.33 0.38 -2.60
N PHE A 91 0.64 -0.69 -1.84
CA PHE A 91 1.57 -1.74 -2.27
C PHE A 91 1.08 -2.47 -3.51
N ASP A 92 -0.21 -2.79 -3.59
CA ASP A 92 -0.83 -3.43 -4.75
C ASP A 92 -0.69 -2.54 -6.00
N PHE A 93 -0.99 -1.24 -5.88
CA PHE A 93 -0.85 -0.28 -6.98
C PHE A 93 0.61 -0.10 -7.45
N LEU A 94 1.54 -0.07 -6.50
CA LEU A 94 2.97 0.07 -6.75
C LEU A 94 3.60 -1.22 -7.30
N GLY A 95 2.88 -2.34 -7.28
CA GLY A 95 3.38 -3.62 -7.78
C GLY A 95 4.17 -4.44 -6.77
N ALA A 96 4.13 -4.08 -5.48
CA ALA A 96 4.73 -4.85 -4.40
C ALA A 96 3.87 -6.08 -4.05
N VAL A 97 3.64 -6.94 -5.03
CA VAL A 97 2.70 -8.07 -4.98
C VAL A 97 3.01 -9.02 -3.81
N GLN A 98 4.30 -9.24 -3.51
CA GLN A 98 4.69 -10.13 -2.40
C GLN A 98 4.31 -9.58 -1.01
N ILE A 99 4.22 -8.26 -0.88
CA ILE A 99 3.78 -7.60 0.34
C ILE A 99 2.27 -7.74 0.49
N SER A 100 1.54 -7.38 -0.57
CA SER A 100 0.08 -7.44 -0.60
C SER A 100 -0.43 -8.88 -0.44
N ASP A 101 0.19 -9.87 -1.08
CA ASP A 101 -0.19 -11.29 -0.99
C ASP A 101 -0.06 -11.81 0.45
N ARG A 102 1.04 -11.47 1.14
CA ARG A 102 1.23 -11.85 2.55
C ARG A 102 0.16 -11.22 3.45
N GLN A 103 -0.22 -9.97 3.20
CA GLN A 103 -1.23 -9.28 3.99
C GLN A 103 -2.63 -9.86 3.73
N ARG A 104 -2.95 -10.23 2.47
CA ARG A 104 -4.18 -10.98 2.14
C ARG A 104 -4.19 -12.36 2.78
N ARG A 105 -3.09 -13.12 2.75
CA ARG A 105 -2.99 -14.43 3.43
C ARG A 105 -3.25 -14.31 4.93
N LYS A 106 -2.74 -13.27 5.60
CA LYS A 106 -3.04 -13.00 7.02
C LYS A 106 -4.54 -12.71 7.26
N ARG A 107 -5.19 -11.97 6.36
CA ARG A 107 -6.64 -11.66 6.45
C ARG A 107 -7.51 -12.87 6.11
N GLY A 108 -7.12 -13.68 5.13
CA GLY A 108 -7.81 -14.91 4.75
C GLY A 108 -7.66 -16.03 5.78
N ALA A 109 -6.50 -16.12 6.46
CA ALA A 109 -6.30 -17.07 7.56
C ALA A 109 -7.19 -16.75 8.79
N ALA A 110 -7.64 -15.50 8.95
CA ALA A 110 -8.56 -15.10 10.00
C ALA A 110 -10.05 -15.41 9.67
N LEU A 111 -10.34 -15.87 8.45
CA LEU A 111 -11.70 -16.14 7.95
C LEU A 111 -11.98 -17.63 7.70
N LEU A 112 -11.07 -18.53 8.07
CA LEU A 112 -11.34 -19.97 8.06
C LEU A 112 -12.07 -20.35 9.36
N PRO A 113 -13.35 -20.77 9.31
CA PRO A 113 -13.98 -21.40 10.44
C PRO A 113 -13.36 -22.80 10.62
N TYR A 114 -12.94 -23.12 11.84
CA TYR A 114 -12.78 -24.51 12.27
C TYR A 114 -14.17 -25.12 12.51
#